data_AF-A0A969B3H4-F1
#
_entry.id   AF-A0A969B3H4-F1
#
_cell.length_a   1.000
_cell.length_b   1.000
_cell.length_c   1.000
_cell.angle_alpha   90.00
_cell.angle_beta   90.00
_cell.angle_gamma   90.00
#
_symmetry.space_group_name_H-M   'P 1'
#
loop_
_entity.id
_entity.type
_entity.pdbx_description
1 polymer ?
#
loop_
_entity_poly.entity_id
_entity_poly.type
_entity_poly.pdbx_seq_one_letter_code
_entity_poly.pdbx_strand_id
1 'polypeptide(L)'
;MKVIKKLWLYALAFLALGSSCEKEVTSPDLSGCFEGVAIVGACPSILVVQVKNIQIGEPWEFNGKSYSNVISIENTHIVPDGLDLKYGDTFYFTLDIEASKNGANCTKQVPCNDAMVMNFPNKKYCIKSISTQNCPDIHAD
;
A
#
# COMPACT_ATOMS: atom_id res chain seq x y z
N MET A 1 -15.48 29.19 -74.42
CA MET A 1 -15.99 28.33 -73.34
C MET A 1 -14.83 27.47 -72.82
N LYS A 2 -14.61 27.38 -71.49
CA LYS A 2 -13.57 26.51 -70.90
C LYS A 2 -14.24 25.35 -70.16
N VAL A 3 -13.79 24.11 -70.42
CA VAL A 3 -14.38 22.89 -69.84
C VAL A 3 -13.45 22.28 -68.79
N ILE A 4 -13.94 22.33 -67.56
CA ILE A 4 -13.74 21.49 -66.36
C ILE A 4 -13.00 20.15 -66.54
N LYS A 5 -12.05 19.85 -65.61
CA LYS A 5 -11.99 18.67 -64.67
C LYS A 5 -10.52 18.40 -64.26
N LYS A 6 -10.16 18.69 -63.00
CA LYS A 6 -10.09 17.73 -61.86
C LYS A 6 -9.18 16.51 -62.13
N LEU A 7 -8.02 16.47 -61.46
CA LEU A 7 -7.30 15.21 -61.20
C LEU A 7 -6.66 15.21 -59.80
N TRP A 8 -7.32 14.47 -58.91
CA TRP A 8 -6.83 13.68 -57.76
C TRP A 8 -5.83 14.24 -56.73
N LEU A 9 -6.30 14.22 -55.47
CA LEU A 9 -5.50 14.20 -54.24
C LEU A 9 -4.66 12.91 -54.17
N TYR A 10 -3.48 13.00 -53.55
CA TYR A 10 -3.02 11.99 -52.59
C TYR A 10 -2.47 12.68 -51.36
N ALA A 11 -3.06 12.41 -50.20
CA ALA A 11 -2.58 12.89 -48.92
C ALA A 11 -1.51 11.93 -48.39
N LEU A 12 -0.32 12.45 -48.04
CA LEU A 12 0.62 11.70 -47.22
C LEU A 12 0.15 11.78 -45.76
N ALA A 13 -0.19 10.63 -45.18
CA ALA A 13 -0.60 10.49 -43.79
C ALA A 13 0.48 9.74 -43.00
N PHE A 14 0.40 9.87 -41.66
CA PHE A 14 1.15 9.10 -40.67
C PHE A 14 2.68 9.23 -40.67
N LEU A 15 3.15 10.17 -39.85
CA LEU A 15 4.13 9.85 -38.81
C LEU A 15 3.60 10.37 -37.48
N ALA A 16 2.64 9.63 -36.92
CA ALA A 16 2.28 9.80 -35.52
C ALA A 16 3.46 9.26 -34.69
N LEU A 17 4.36 10.15 -34.29
CA LEU A 17 5.32 9.87 -33.23
C LEU A 17 4.50 9.57 -31.98
N GLY A 18 4.36 8.27 -31.69
CA GLY A 18 3.75 7.82 -30.46
C GLY A 18 4.57 8.39 -29.31
N SER A 19 4.01 9.37 -28.62
CA SER A 19 4.46 9.74 -27.30
C SER A 19 4.28 8.49 -26.43
N SER A 20 5.38 7.74 -26.24
CA SER A 20 5.49 6.80 -25.13
C SER A 20 5.16 7.61 -23.89
N CYS A 21 3.93 7.43 -23.42
CA CYS A 21 3.51 7.92 -22.12
C CYS A 21 4.13 6.96 -21.10
N GLU A 22 5.45 7.03 -21.00
CA GLU A 22 6.24 6.44 -19.95
C GLU A 22 5.80 7.20 -18.70
N LYS A 23 4.72 6.69 -18.08
CA LYS A 23 4.27 7.15 -16.78
C LYS A 23 5.46 6.96 -15.86
N GLU A 24 6.11 8.08 -15.57
CA GLU A 24 7.06 8.19 -14.48
C GLU A 24 6.41 7.51 -13.29
N VAL A 25 6.94 6.36 -12.87
CA VAL A 25 6.38 5.60 -11.75
C VAL A 25 6.81 6.33 -10.51
N THR A 26 6.15 7.45 -10.25
CA THR A 26 6.30 8.22 -9.02
C THR A 26 6.05 7.24 -7.88
N SER A 27 7.00 7.12 -6.96
CA SER A 27 6.81 6.30 -5.76
C SER A 27 5.47 6.68 -5.13
N PRO A 28 4.64 5.71 -4.71
CA PRO A 28 3.39 6.04 -4.02
C PRO A 28 3.72 6.94 -2.82
N ASP A 29 2.93 7.99 -2.65
CA ASP A 29 3.06 8.89 -1.50
C ASP A 29 2.69 8.10 -0.24
N LEU A 30 3.66 8.01 0.68
CA LEU A 30 3.50 7.27 1.92
C LEU A 30 3.14 8.15 3.12
N SER A 31 2.94 9.47 2.92
CA SER A 31 2.66 10.44 3.99
C SER A 31 1.17 10.54 4.39
N GLY A 32 0.28 9.80 3.72
CA GLY A 32 -1.16 9.85 3.91
C GLY A 32 -1.76 8.87 4.93
N CYS A 33 -3.09 8.84 4.95
CA CYS A 33 -3.87 7.81 5.63
C CYS A 33 -4.15 6.62 4.69
N PHE A 34 -4.07 5.42 5.25
CA PHE A 34 -4.32 4.15 4.57
C PHE A 34 -5.58 3.49 5.12
N GLU A 35 -6.39 2.93 4.25
CA GLU A 35 -7.47 2.02 4.61
C GLU A 35 -6.94 0.58 4.49
N GLY A 36 -7.00 -0.17 5.58
CA GLY A 36 -6.50 -1.53 5.70
C GLY A 36 -7.58 -2.52 6.11
N VAL A 37 -7.40 -3.78 5.70
CA VAL A 37 -8.12 -4.93 6.26
C VAL A 37 -7.13 -5.86 6.92
N ALA A 38 -7.37 -6.20 8.19
CA ALA A 38 -6.51 -7.11 8.95
C ALA A 38 -6.59 -8.54 8.39
N ILE A 39 -5.45 -9.14 8.05
CA ILE A 39 -5.36 -10.53 7.59
C ILE A 39 -4.95 -11.45 8.75
N VAL A 40 -3.92 -11.08 9.50
CA VAL A 40 -3.50 -11.83 10.70
C VAL A 40 -2.64 -10.95 11.61
N GLY A 41 -2.96 -10.95 12.90
CA GLY A 41 -2.05 -10.52 13.94
C GLY A 41 -1.17 -11.71 14.35
N ALA A 42 0.15 -11.52 14.34
CA ALA A 42 1.10 -12.52 14.78
C ALA A 42 1.98 -11.87 15.84
N CYS A 43 1.87 -12.33 17.10
CA CYS A 43 2.48 -11.67 18.27
C CYS A 43 1.86 -10.26 18.52
N PRO A 44 1.85 -9.71 19.75
CA PRO A 44 1.31 -8.37 20.02
C PRO A 44 2.11 -7.22 19.38
N SER A 45 3.05 -7.53 18.48
CA SER A 45 3.87 -6.56 17.77
C SER A 45 3.68 -6.57 16.26
N ILE A 46 3.20 -7.63 15.59
CA ILE A 46 3.12 -7.65 14.11
C ILE A 46 1.67 -7.83 13.64
N LEU A 47 1.23 -7.00 12.68
CA LEU A 47 -0.04 -7.14 11.98
C LEU A 47 0.17 -7.18 10.47
N VAL A 48 -0.40 -8.18 9.79
CA VAL A 48 -0.40 -8.28 8.33
C VAL A 48 -1.70 -7.73 7.78
N VAL A 49 -1.60 -6.82 6.81
CA VAL A 49 -2.69 -5.93 6.38
C VAL A 49 -2.81 -5.89 4.86
N GLN A 50 -4.03 -6.06 4.34
CA GLN A 50 -4.32 -5.72 2.95
C GLN A 50 -4.70 -4.25 2.83
N VAL A 51 -3.93 -3.46 2.09
CA VAL A 51 -4.22 -2.03 1.86
C VAL A 51 -5.22 -1.87 0.70
N LYS A 52 -6.20 -0.98 0.84
CA LYS A 52 -7.33 -0.82 -0.09
C LYS A 52 -7.22 0.40 -0.99
N ASN A 53 -6.71 1.51 -0.48
CA ASN A 53 -6.79 2.82 -1.15
C ASN A 53 -5.57 3.19 -2.01
N ILE A 54 -4.41 2.53 -1.82
CA ILE A 54 -3.18 2.81 -2.58
C ILE A 54 -2.26 1.58 -2.64
N GLN A 55 -1.58 1.38 -3.78
CA GLN A 55 -0.66 0.26 -3.98
C GLN A 55 0.70 0.55 -3.31
N ILE A 56 0.94 -0.03 -2.13
CA ILE A 56 2.20 0.09 -1.37
C ILE A 56 2.78 -1.27 -0.94
N GLY A 57 1.94 -2.30 -0.94
CA GLY A 57 2.30 -3.67 -0.62
C GLY A 57 2.56 -4.54 -1.85
N GLU A 58 2.63 -5.84 -1.61
CA GLU A 58 2.92 -6.88 -2.62
C GLU A 58 1.87 -7.99 -2.62
N PRO A 59 1.82 -8.87 -3.64
CA PRO A 59 1.01 -10.08 -3.57
C PRO A 59 1.53 -11.00 -2.45
N TRP A 60 0.62 -11.55 -1.65
CA TRP A 60 0.95 -12.46 -0.55
C TRP A 60 -0.10 -13.58 -0.45
N GLU A 61 0.29 -14.77 -0.01
CA GLU A 61 -0.61 -15.90 0.18
C GLU A 61 -0.60 -16.36 1.65
N PHE A 62 -1.79 -16.56 2.19
CA PHE A 62 -1.96 -17.06 3.55
C PHE A 62 -3.16 -18.02 3.62
N ASN A 63 -2.94 -19.20 4.21
CA ASN A 63 -3.93 -20.28 4.32
C ASN A 63 -4.63 -20.61 2.98
N GLY A 64 -3.86 -20.66 1.88
CA GLY A 64 -4.37 -20.97 0.54
C GLY A 64 -5.20 -19.86 -0.11
N LYS A 65 -5.27 -18.67 0.50
CA LYS A 65 -5.91 -17.49 -0.06
C LYS A 65 -4.87 -16.46 -0.48
N SER A 66 -4.91 -16.06 -1.75
CA SER A 66 -4.07 -14.98 -2.28
C SER A 66 -4.69 -13.62 -1.99
N TYR A 67 -3.85 -12.67 -1.61
CA TYR A 67 -4.18 -11.27 -1.33
C TYR A 67 -3.27 -10.39 -2.18
N SER A 68 -3.83 -9.39 -2.86
CA SER A 68 -3.07 -8.32 -3.49
C SER A 68 -2.77 -7.20 -2.50
N ASN A 69 -1.66 -6.48 -2.67
CA ASN A 69 -1.34 -5.25 -1.94
C ASN A 69 -1.26 -5.42 -0.41
N VAL A 70 -0.46 -6.38 0.04
CA VAL A 70 -0.26 -6.71 1.45
C VAL A 70 1.04 -6.10 1.98
N ILE A 71 0.98 -5.60 3.21
CA ILE A 71 2.12 -5.13 4.01
C ILE A 71 2.16 -5.83 5.38
N SER A 72 3.33 -5.82 6.01
CA SER A 72 3.54 -6.12 7.42
C SER A 72 3.72 -4.82 8.21
N ILE A 73 3.03 -4.69 9.34
CA ILE A 73 3.12 -3.54 10.24
C ILE A 73 3.90 -3.91 11.51
N GLU A 74 4.81 -3.01 11.91
CA GLU A 74 5.96 -3.10 12.83
C GLU A 74 5.90 -3.95 14.12
N ASN A 75 5.89 -3.45 15.37
CA ASN A 75 5.53 -2.20 16.07
C ASN A 75 4.08 -1.98 16.55
N THR A 76 3.17 -2.95 16.41
CA THR A 76 1.74 -2.80 16.80
C THR A 76 1.44 -2.76 18.29
N HIS A 77 2.44 -2.87 19.18
CA HIS A 77 2.24 -2.63 20.62
C HIS A 77 1.85 -1.16 20.95
N ILE A 78 1.99 -0.22 20.00
CA ILE A 78 1.49 1.16 20.14
C ILE A 78 0.00 1.29 19.81
N VAL A 79 -0.62 0.23 19.29
CA VAL A 79 -2.06 0.15 19.13
C VAL A 79 -2.70 0.26 20.53
N PRO A 80 -3.62 1.21 20.77
CA PRO A 80 -4.15 1.44 22.12
C PRO A 80 -4.77 0.20 22.76
N ASP A 81 -4.57 0.03 24.07
CA ASP A 81 -5.19 -1.03 24.86
C ASP A 81 -6.71 -1.09 24.60
N GLY A 82 -7.16 -2.20 24.02
CA GLY A 82 -8.57 -2.43 23.66
C GLY A 82 -8.89 -2.47 22.16
N LEU A 83 -7.95 -2.15 21.26
CA LEU A 83 -8.16 -2.32 19.81
C LEU A 83 -7.91 -3.78 19.36
N ASP A 84 -8.88 -4.65 19.64
CA ASP A 84 -8.89 -6.07 19.25
C ASP A 84 -9.26 -6.23 17.75
N LEU A 85 -8.30 -5.97 16.85
CA LEU A 85 -8.46 -6.14 15.40
C LEU A 85 -8.47 -7.62 14.99
N LYS A 86 -9.59 -8.06 14.42
CA LYS A 86 -9.84 -9.44 13.99
C LYS A 86 -9.62 -9.60 12.49
N TYR A 87 -9.51 -10.86 12.06
CA TYR A 87 -9.46 -11.17 10.64
C TYR A 87 -10.68 -10.61 9.90
N GLY A 88 -10.42 -9.78 8.89
CA GLY A 88 -11.46 -9.14 8.08
C GLY A 88 -11.89 -7.76 8.57
N ASP A 89 -11.45 -7.30 9.73
CA ASP A 89 -11.79 -5.96 10.23
C ASP A 89 -11.13 -4.87 9.36
N THR A 90 -11.93 -3.90 8.94
CA THR A 90 -11.46 -2.67 8.29
C THR A 90 -11.02 -1.67 9.35
N PHE A 91 -9.88 -1.02 9.11
CA PHE A 91 -9.37 0.05 9.96
C PHE A 91 -8.55 1.05 9.14
N TYR A 92 -8.23 2.18 9.74
CA TYR A 92 -7.45 3.26 9.16
C TYR A 92 -6.14 3.43 9.92
N PHE A 93 -5.06 3.73 9.22
CA PHE A 93 -3.75 3.90 9.82
C PHE A 93 -2.89 4.92 9.08
N THR A 94 -1.86 5.42 9.75
CA THR A 94 -0.78 6.21 9.15
C THR A 94 0.57 5.52 9.42
N LEU A 95 1.56 5.76 8.57
CA LEU A 95 2.86 5.08 8.65
C LEU A 95 3.96 6.06 9.11
N ASP A 96 4.84 5.58 9.97
CA ASP A 96 6.08 6.29 10.30
C ASP A 96 7.15 5.92 9.27
N ILE A 97 7.29 6.79 8.26
CA ILE A 97 8.18 6.57 7.11
C ILE A 97 9.65 6.72 7.49
N GLU A 98 9.98 7.51 8.50
CA GLU A 98 11.36 7.67 8.97
C GLU A 98 11.79 6.45 9.79
N ALA A 99 10.94 5.98 10.70
CA ALA A 99 11.20 4.74 11.44
C ALA A 99 11.26 3.51 10.51
N SER A 100 10.38 3.44 9.52
CA SER A 100 10.36 2.36 8.51
C SER A 100 11.64 2.30 7.68
N LYS A 101 12.24 3.45 7.32
CA LYS A 101 13.51 3.50 6.58
C LYS A 101 14.71 3.08 7.42
N ASN A 102 14.71 3.45 8.71
CA ASN A 102 15.86 3.24 9.58
C ASN A 102 15.96 1.82 10.16
N GLY A 103 14.89 1.02 10.08
CA GLY A 103 14.84 -0.41 10.45
C GLY A 103 14.94 -0.71 11.95
N ALA A 104 15.70 0.10 12.70
CA ALA A 104 15.90 -0.01 14.14
C ALA A 104 14.81 0.71 14.98
N ASN A 105 13.88 1.44 14.36
CA ASN A 105 12.95 2.35 15.07
C ASN A 105 11.51 1.82 15.25
N CYS A 106 11.19 0.62 14.76
CA CYS A 106 10.00 -0.13 15.18
C CYS A 106 10.17 -0.72 16.63
N THR A 107 11.03 -0.13 17.47
CA THR A 107 11.99 -0.82 18.37
C THR A 107 11.43 -1.60 19.56
N LYS A 108 10.15 -1.47 19.88
CA LYS A 108 9.51 -2.26 20.94
C LYS A 108 8.84 -3.49 20.33
N GLN A 109 9.65 -4.39 19.78
CA GLN A 109 9.17 -5.75 19.54
C GLN A 109 9.03 -6.43 20.91
N VAL A 110 7.79 -6.64 21.34
CA VAL A 110 7.49 -7.53 22.46
C VAL A 110 7.88 -8.94 22.00
N PRO A 111 8.75 -9.68 22.72
CA PRO A 111 9.27 -10.94 22.24
C PRO A 111 8.16 -11.95 22.00
N CYS A 112 8.18 -12.55 20.80
CA CYS A 112 7.22 -13.54 20.38
C CYS A 112 7.65 -14.90 20.95
N ASN A 113 7.07 -15.26 22.09
CA ASN A 113 7.42 -16.49 22.82
C ASN A 113 7.07 -17.76 22.03
N ASP A 114 6.11 -17.68 21.10
CA ASP A 114 5.74 -18.76 20.21
C ASP A 114 6.45 -18.64 18.86
N ALA A 115 7.12 -19.71 18.44
CA ALA A 115 7.75 -19.83 17.13
C ALA A 115 6.70 -19.99 16.02
N MET A 116 6.07 -18.88 15.63
CA MET A 116 5.14 -18.85 14.50
C MET A 116 5.90 -19.04 13.18
N VAL A 117 5.81 -20.24 12.60
CA VAL A 117 6.34 -20.53 11.26
C VAL A 117 5.37 -19.96 10.21
N MET A 118 5.49 -18.65 9.97
CA MET A 118 4.74 -17.92 8.95
C MET A 118 5.69 -17.13 8.05
N ASN A 119 5.47 -17.19 6.73
CA ASN A 119 6.14 -16.32 5.78
C ASN A 119 5.46 -14.95 5.79
N PHE A 120 6.09 -13.93 6.39
CA PHE A 120 5.57 -12.56 6.37
C PHE A 120 5.81 -11.86 5.03
N PRO A 121 5.02 -10.82 4.68
CA PRO A 121 5.34 -9.92 3.57
C PRO A 121 6.71 -9.24 3.75
N ASN A 122 7.42 -9.01 2.66
CA ASN A 122 8.70 -8.30 2.63
C ASN A 122 8.52 -6.79 2.82
N LYS A 123 7.35 -6.25 2.42
CA LYS A 123 6.98 -4.85 2.60
C LYS A 123 6.60 -4.59 4.06
N LYS A 124 7.54 -4.04 4.82
CA LYS A 124 7.46 -3.79 6.26
C LYS A 124 7.44 -2.29 6.54
N TYR A 125 6.56 -1.85 7.45
CA TYR A 125 6.43 -0.44 7.85
C TYR A 125 6.13 -0.32 9.35
N CYS A 126 6.70 0.67 10.02
CA CYS A 126 6.25 1.05 11.37
C CYS A 126 4.94 1.87 11.25
N ILE A 127 3.93 1.59 12.08
CA ILE A 127 2.72 2.41 12.21
C ILE A 127 3.02 3.67 13.04
N LYS A 128 2.42 4.82 12.68
CA LYS A 128 2.41 6.05 13.49
C LYS A 128 1.11 6.15 14.31
N SER A 129 -0.05 5.93 13.67
CA SER A 129 -1.36 5.97 14.34
C SER A 129 -2.37 5.02 13.71
N ILE A 130 -3.43 4.67 14.46
CA ILE A 130 -4.45 3.69 14.08
C ILE A 130 -5.85 4.10 14.58
N SER A 131 -6.90 3.71 13.87
CA SER A 131 -8.30 3.98 14.22
C SER A 131 -9.25 3.02 13.50
N THR A 132 -10.30 2.55 14.18
CA THR A 132 -11.36 1.72 13.59
C THR A 132 -12.56 2.50 13.05
N GLN A 133 -12.55 3.84 13.19
CA GLN A 133 -13.70 4.68 12.82
C GLN A 133 -13.43 5.49 11.55
N ASN A 134 -12.37 6.29 11.57
CA ASN A 134 -11.99 7.23 10.51
C ASN A 134 -10.46 7.31 10.40
N CYS A 135 -9.94 7.89 9.32
CA CYS A 135 -8.53 8.28 9.25
C CYS A 135 -8.09 9.07 10.48
N PRO A 136 -7.02 8.65 11.18
CA PRO A 136 -6.42 9.45 12.25
C PRO A 136 -5.96 10.81 11.72
N ASP A 137 -6.09 11.85 12.53
CA ASP A 137 -5.53 13.15 12.18
C ASP A 137 -4.00 13.06 12.16
N ILE A 138 -3.37 13.53 11.07
CA ILE A 138 -1.94 13.35 10.81
C ILE A 138 -1.09 14.32 11.67
N HIS A 139 -1.74 15.32 12.27
CA HIS A 139 -1.16 16.42 13.05
C HIS A 139 -1.40 16.31 14.57
N ALA A 140 -1.97 15.20 15.05
CA ALA A 140 -2.13 14.95 16.49
C ALA A 140 -0.83 14.38 17.07
N ASP A 141 0.06 15.27 17.53
CA ASP A 141 1.20 14.98 18.40
C ASP A 141 0.85 15.21 19.89
#